data_AF-A0A9N8WSI4-F1
#
_entry.id   AF-A0A9N8WSI4-F1
#
_cell.length_a   1.000
_cell.length_b   1.000
_cell.length_c   1.000
_cell.angle_alpha   90.00
_cell.angle_beta   90.00
_cell.angle_gamma   90.00
#
_symmetry.space_group_name_H-M   'P 1'
#
loop_
_entity.id
_entity.type
_entity.pdbx_description
1 polymer ?
#
loop_
_entity_poly.entity_id
_entity_poly.type
_entity_poly.pdbx_seq_one_letter_code
_entity_poly.pdbx_strand_id
1 'polypeptide(L)'
;KLLDQTSSSKTAAIEASRSKKSKSDAIEDDSNDQQPKTDKELTDQARATGKMVMLNDDEQIVDKRQLLSAGLNVIKKKASISRSSDDLSRNRQRRELENQILEAQRKRMEEEKLKEQDLLSKLEIKNDDKAISDARARYLSRKKKNNN
;
A
#
# COMPACT_ATOMS: atom_id res chain seq x y z
N LYS A 1 -63.09 14.35 18.01
CA LYS A 1 -62.10 14.56 19.11
C LYS A 1 -61.06 13.44 19.26
N LEU A 2 -61.13 12.32 18.52
CA LEU A 2 -60.12 11.25 18.59
C LEU A 2 -58.84 11.60 17.81
N LEU A 3 -58.97 12.34 16.70
CA LEU A 3 -57.84 12.73 15.84
C LEU A 3 -56.84 13.64 16.56
N ASP A 4 -57.34 14.61 17.34
CA ASP A 4 -56.52 15.57 18.10
C ASP A 4 -55.71 14.91 19.22
N GLN A 5 -56.19 13.79 19.77
CA GLN A 5 -55.47 13.02 20.79
C GLN A 5 -54.28 12.29 20.16
N THR A 6 -54.45 11.71 18.98
CA THR A 6 -53.37 10.99 18.27
C THR A 6 -52.27 11.90 17.77
N SER A 7 -52.60 13.11 17.32
CA SER A 7 -51.62 14.10 16.88
C SER A 7 -50.79 14.61 18.06
N SER A 8 -51.44 14.95 19.17
CA SER A 8 -50.77 15.41 20.40
C SER A 8 -49.85 14.34 21.00
N SER A 9 -50.29 13.08 21.04
CA SER A 9 -49.44 11.99 21.54
C SER A 9 -48.22 11.76 20.66
N LYS A 10 -48.37 11.88 19.33
CA LYS A 10 -47.27 11.71 18.38
C LYS A 10 -46.26 12.86 18.46
N THR A 11 -46.71 14.10 18.58
CA THR A 11 -45.81 15.26 18.74
C THR A 11 -45.02 15.19 20.04
N ALA A 12 -45.68 14.86 21.16
CA ALA A 12 -45.02 14.70 22.46
C ALA A 12 -43.97 13.57 22.45
N ALA A 13 -44.25 12.45 21.78
CA ALA A 13 -43.30 11.35 21.64
C ALA A 13 -42.06 11.74 20.81
N ILE A 14 -42.24 12.55 19.76
CA ILE A 14 -41.14 13.07 18.93
C ILE A 14 -40.28 14.05 19.74
N GLU A 15 -40.90 14.94 20.52
CA GLU A 15 -40.18 15.92 21.35
C GLU A 15 -39.41 15.25 22.51
N ALA A 16 -40.01 14.27 23.18
CA ALA A 16 -39.34 13.49 24.23
C ALA A 16 -38.17 12.65 23.69
N SER A 17 -38.28 12.18 22.44
CA SER A 17 -37.17 11.47 21.77
C SER A 17 -36.01 12.41 21.44
N ARG A 18 -36.31 13.66 21.05
CA ARG A 18 -35.29 14.68 20.78
C ARG A 18 -34.55 15.13 22.04
N SER A 19 -35.26 15.33 23.15
CA SER A 19 -34.65 15.78 24.41
C SER A 19 -33.86 14.69 25.16
N LYS A 20 -34.18 13.40 24.95
CA LYS A 20 -33.38 12.29 25.49
C LYS A 20 -32.09 12.06 24.71
N LYS A 21 -32.09 12.31 23.40
CA LYS A 21 -30.90 12.15 22.54
C LYS A 21 -29.81 13.17 22.85
N SER A 22 -30.15 14.38 23.30
CA SER A 22 -29.16 15.39 23.71
C SER A 22 -28.54 15.16 25.09
N LYS A 23 -29.01 14.16 25.86
CA LYS A 23 -28.55 13.91 27.25
C LYS A 23 -27.62 12.71 27.40
N SER A 24 -27.56 11.81 26.40
CA SER A 24 -26.67 10.64 26.40
C SER A 24 -25.30 10.88 25.73
N ASP A 25 -25.10 12.04 25.09
CA ASP A 25 -23.83 12.42 24.44
C ASP A 25 -23.08 13.52 25.20
N ALA A 26 -23.49 13.85 26.44
CA ALA A 26 -22.75 14.75 27.33
C ALA A 26 -21.58 13.99 27.98
N ILE A 27 -20.60 13.59 27.17
CA ILE A 27 -19.24 13.32 27.64
C ILE A 27 -18.60 14.69 27.87
N GLU A 28 -18.06 14.88 29.07
CA GLU A 28 -17.35 16.10 29.49
C GLU A 28 -16.29 16.47 28.46
N ASP A 29 -16.47 17.59 27.77
CA ASP A 29 -15.42 18.21 26.93
C ASP A 29 -14.87 19.39 27.71
N ASP A 30 -13.70 19.15 28.30
CA ASP A 30 -12.88 20.11 29.01
C ASP A 30 -12.46 21.22 28.05
N SER A 31 -12.99 22.41 28.32
CA SER A 31 -12.45 23.74 28.02
C SER A 31 -11.09 23.76 27.31
N ASN A 32 -11.07 24.08 26.01
CA ASN A 32 -9.89 24.69 25.42
C ASN A 32 -10.22 25.61 24.24
N ASP A 33 -10.15 26.92 24.52
CA ASP A 33 -10.13 28.04 23.57
C ASP A 33 -8.94 27.95 22.61
N GLN A 34 -9.06 27.14 21.57
CA GLN A 34 -8.07 27.06 20.50
C GLN A 34 -8.76 27.20 19.16
N GLN A 35 -8.14 28.00 18.28
CA GLN A 35 -8.46 28.21 16.88
C GLN A 35 -9.06 26.97 16.20
N PRO A 36 -9.92 27.13 15.18
CA PRO A 36 -10.53 26.00 14.50
C PRO A 36 -9.44 25.04 14.00
N LYS A 37 -9.24 23.94 14.73
CA LYS A 37 -8.24 22.92 14.41
C LYS A 37 -8.62 22.31 13.07
N THR A 38 -7.63 22.12 12.22
CA THR A 38 -7.87 21.47 10.93
C THR A 38 -8.25 20.00 11.14
N ASP A 39 -9.03 19.40 10.22
CA ASP A 39 -9.46 18.00 10.36
C ASP A 39 -8.29 17.01 10.46
N LYS A 40 -7.13 17.38 9.90
CA LYS A 40 -5.87 16.65 10.05
C LYS A 40 -5.37 16.65 11.49
N GLU A 41 -5.32 17.82 12.12
CA GLU A 41 -4.91 17.95 13.53
C GLU A 41 -5.89 17.24 14.47
N LEU A 42 -7.18 17.31 14.16
CA LEU A 42 -8.22 16.64 14.92
C LEU A 42 -8.09 15.11 14.81
N THR A 43 -7.73 14.60 13.63
CA THR A 43 -7.42 13.19 13.40
C THR A 43 -6.20 12.74 14.22
N ASP A 44 -5.13 13.53 14.26
CA ASP A 44 -3.91 13.18 14.98
C ASP A 44 -4.10 13.24 16.49
N GLN A 45 -4.85 14.22 17.01
CA GLN A 45 -5.25 14.27 18.41
C GLN A 45 -6.12 13.05 18.79
N ALA A 46 -7.08 12.68 17.94
CA ALA A 46 -7.89 11.50 18.15
C ALA A 46 -7.05 10.21 18.15
N ARG A 47 -6.04 10.09 17.29
CA ARG A 47 -5.08 8.97 17.33
C ARG A 47 -4.23 8.96 18.59
N ALA A 48 -3.75 10.13 19.04
CA ALA A 48 -2.98 10.26 20.27
C ALA A 48 -3.79 9.81 21.51
N THR A 49 -5.10 10.08 21.51
CA THR A 49 -6.03 9.60 22.55
C THR A 49 -6.43 8.12 22.37
N GLY A 50 -5.89 7.42 21.38
CA GLY A 50 -6.11 5.98 21.15
C GLY A 50 -7.34 5.65 20.29
N LYS A 51 -8.01 6.63 19.69
CA LYS A 51 -9.11 6.39 18.74
C LYS A 51 -8.53 5.95 17.40
N MET A 52 -9.14 4.93 16.79
CA MET A 52 -8.66 4.36 15.52
C MET A 52 -9.23 5.11 14.31
N VAL A 53 -8.88 6.38 14.13
CA VAL A 53 -9.44 7.21 13.05
C VAL A 53 -8.49 7.41 11.86
N MET A 54 -9.07 7.72 10.70
CA MET A 54 -8.38 8.16 9.49
C MET A 54 -9.18 9.22 8.75
N LEU A 55 -8.49 10.04 7.97
CA LEU A 55 -9.11 10.94 7.01
C LEU A 55 -9.36 10.16 5.71
N ASN A 56 -10.55 10.28 5.12
CA ASN A 56 -10.87 9.75 3.80
C ASN A 56 -10.58 10.79 2.69
N ASP A 57 -10.74 10.41 1.42
CA ASP A 57 -10.55 11.28 0.25
C ASP A 57 -11.47 12.52 0.26
N ASP A 58 -12.65 12.40 0.87
CA ASP A 58 -13.60 13.51 1.07
C ASP A 58 -13.22 14.44 2.26
N GLU A 59 -12.01 14.30 2.78
CA GLU A 59 -11.50 14.98 3.99
C GLU A 59 -12.31 14.72 5.26
N GLN A 60 -13.14 13.67 5.25
CA GLN A 60 -13.96 13.29 6.41
C GLN A 60 -13.18 12.37 7.36
N ILE A 61 -13.35 12.60 8.65
CA ILE A 61 -12.77 11.75 9.70
C ILE A 61 -13.66 10.50 9.87
N VAL A 62 -13.08 9.34 9.60
CA VAL A 62 -13.74 8.03 9.67
C VAL A 62 -13.07 7.15 10.71
N ASP A 63 -13.86 6.48 11.55
CA ASP A 63 -13.34 5.42 12.44
C ASP A 63 -13.08 4.14 11.62
N LYS A 64 -11.83 3.68 11.62
CA LYS A 64 -11.40 2.46 10.92
C LYS A 64 -12.19 1.25 11.39
N ARG A 65 -12.60 1.21 12.66
CA ARG A 65 -13.40 0.10 13.19
C ARG A 65 -14.76 0.05 12.52
N GLN A 66 -15.42 1.19 12.39
CA GLN A 66 -16.73 1.29 11.74
C GLN A 66 -16.64 0.97 10.25
N LEU A 67 -15.58 1.41 9.57
CA LEU A 67 -15.34 1.08 8.17
C LEU A 67 -15.19 -0.43 7.93
N LEU A 68 -14.50 -1.13 8.84
CA LEU A 68 -14.31 -2.59 8.76
C LEU A 68 -15.51 -3.38 9.30
N SER A 69 -16.25 -2.82 10.26
CA SER A 69 -17.37 -3.50 10.95
C SER A 69 -18.72 -3.30 10.27
N ALA A 70 -18.91 -2.24 9.48
CA ALA A 70 -20.12 -1.96 8.69
C ALA A 70 -20.44 -3.06 7.64
N GLY A 71 -19.66 -4.14 7.64
CA GLY A 71 -19.78 -5.25 6.75
C GLY A 71 -18.90 -4.99 5.56
N LEU A 72 -17.67 -5.52 5.61
CA LEU A 72 -17.00 -5.91 4.38
C LEU A 72 -18.04 -6.66 3.55
N ASN A 73 -18.23 -6.28 2.27
CA ASN A 73 -19.22 -6.88 1.35
C ASN A 73 -18.86 -8.33 1.01
N VAL A 74 -18.75 -9.18 2.03
CA VAL A 74 -18.49 -10.60 1.94
C VAL A 74 -19.82 -11.24 1.64
N ILE A 75 -20.08 -11.45 0.35
CA ILE A 75 -21.17 -12.31 -0.09
C ILE A 75 -20.92 -13.68 0.57
N LYS A 76 -21.77 -14.03 1.55
CA LYS A 76 -21.70 -15.33 2.23
C LYS A 76 -21.96 -16.41 1.19
N LYS A 77 -20.89 -16.93 0.57
CA LYS A 77 -20.97 -18.00 -0.44
C LYS A 77 -21.69 -19.16 0.22
N LYS A 78 -22.88 -19.51 -0.28
CA LYS A 78 -23.69 -20.61 0.28
C LYS A 78 -22.79 -21.83 0.38
N ALA A 79 -22.71 -22.39 1.58
CA ALA A 79 -21.91 -23.58 1.86
C ALA A 79 -22.60 -24.81 1.24
N SER A 80 -22.56 -24.91 -0.08
CA SER A 80 -23.08 -26.05 -0.83
C SER A 80 -21.92 -26.70 -1.59
N ILE A 81 -21.41 -27.80 -1.06
CA ILE A 81 -20.72 -28.92 -1.75
C ILE A 81 -19.48 -28.63 -2.62
N SER A 82 -19.12 -27.38 -2.93
CA SER A 82 -18.03 -27.00 -3.86
C SER A 82 -16.73 -26.53 -3.19
N ARG A 83 -16.67 -26.52 -1.85
CA ARG A 83 -15.50 -26.02 -1.10
C ARG A 83 -14.20 -26.75 -1.41
N SER A 84 -14.24 -28.04 -1.76
CA SER A 84 -13.05 -28.81 -2.13
C SER A 84 -12.61 -28.57 -3.57
N SER A 85 -13.57 -28.39 -4.50
CA SER A 85 -13.31 -28.17 -5.92
C SER A 85 -12.69 -26.80 -6.20
N ASP A 86 -13.22 -25.77 -5.53
CA ASP A 86 -12.71 -24.40 -5.63
C ASP A 86 -11.31 -24.26 -5.02
N ASP A 87 -11.03 -24.93 -3.90
CA ASP A 87 -9.72 -24.89 -3.25
C ASP A 87 -8.64 -25.61 -4.09
N LEU A 88 -8.99 -26.74 -4.72
CA LEU A 88 -8.10 -27.42 -5.67
C LEU A 88 -7.82 -26.57 -6.92
N SER A 89 -8.84 -25.90 -7.47
CA SER A 89 -8.69 -24.99 -8.61
C SER A 89 -7.80 -23.79 -8.27
N ARG A 90 -8.02 -23.18 -7.11
CA ARG A 90 -7.24 -22.04 -6.62
C ARG A 90 -5.79 -22.40 -6.31
N ASN A 91 -5.56 -23.58 -5.72
CA ASN A 91 -4.21 -24.08 -5.46
C ASN A 91 -3.46 -24.40 -6.76
N ARG A 92 -4.14 -24.92 -7.78
CA ARG A 92 -3.54 -25.15 -9.10
C ARG A 92 -3.13 -23.83 -9.76
N GLN A 93 -4.03 -22.84 -9.79
CA GLN A 93 -3.75 -21.51 -10.32
C GLN A 93 -2.61 -20.81 -9.57
N ARG A 94 -2.58 -20.92 -8.24
CA ARG A 94 -1.50 -20.34 -7.42
C ARG A 94 -0.14 -20.92 -7.77
N ARG A 95 -0.06 -22.24 -7.97
CA ARG A 95 1.19 -22.93 -8.34
C ARG A 95 1.68 -22.53 -9.74
N GLU A 96 0.77 -22.39 -10.69
CA GLU A 96 1.10 -21.92 -12.04
C GLU A 96 1.67 -20.48 -12.00
N LEU A 97 1.05 -19.61 -11.21
CA LEU A 97 1.47 -18.22 -11.06
C LEU A 97 2.82 -18.10 -10.34
N GLU A 98 3.05 -18.93 -9.33
CA GLU A 98 4.33 -19.04 -8.63
C GLU A 98 5.46 -19.51 -9.57
N ASN A 99 5.19 -20.50 -10.42
CA ASN A 99 6.15 -20.96 -11.43
C ASN A 99 6.49 -19.84 -12.44
N GLN A 100 5.49 -19.08 -12.91
CA GLN A 100 5.73 -17.96 -13.83
C GLN A 100 6.62 -16.87 -13.20
N ILE A 101 6.42 -16.56 -11.92
CA ILE A 101 7.25 -15.60 -11.19
C ILE A 101 8.70 -16.10 -11.08
N LEU A 102 8.88 -17.37 -10.72
CA LEU A 102 10.19 -18.01 -10.61
C LEU A 102 10.94 -18.03 -11.95
N GLU A 103 10.26 -18.40 -13.04
CA GLU A 103 10.83 -18.40 -14.39
C GLU A 103 11.24 -16.98 -14.82
N ALA A 104 10.38 -15.98 -14.57
CA ALA A 104 10.70 -14.58 -14.88
C ALA A 104 11.92 -14.08 -14.09
N GLN A 105 12.02 -14.43 -12.81
CA GLN A 105 13.19 -14.09 -11.99
C GLN A 105 14.46 -14.75 -12.51
N ARG A 106 14.40 -16.05 -12.84
CA ARG A 106 15.55 -16.79 -13.36
C ARG A 106 16.03 -16.21 -14.68
N LYS A 107 15.10 -15.91 -15.60
CA LYS A 107 15.44 -15.28 -16.88
C LYS A 107 16.09 -13.91 -16.67
N ARG A 108 15.57 -13.09 -15.77
CA ARG A 108 16.15 -11.78 -15.43
C ARG A 108 17.58 -11.92 -14.89
N MET A 109 17.81 -12.88 -14.00
CA MET A 109 19.13 -13.16 -13.43
C MET A 109 20.14 -13.66 -14.49
N GLU A 110 19.69 -14.54 -15.40
CA GLU A 110 20.53 -15.04 -16.50
C GLU A 110 20.90 -13.92 -17.48
N GLU A 111 19.95 -13.06 -17.85
CA GLU A 111 20.21 -11.89 -18.68
C GLU A 111 21.17 -10.90 -18.01
N GLU A 112 21.03 -10.68 -16.70
CA GLU A 112 21.92 -9.81 -15.94
C GLU A 112 23.35 -10.36 -15.88
N LYS A 113 23.51 -11.68 -15.62
CA LYS A 113 24.81 -12.34 -15.68
C LYS A 113 25.45 -12.28 -17.05
N LEU A 114 24.67 -12.45 -18.11
CA LEU A 114 25.19 -12.37 -19.48
C LEU A 114 25.69 -10.94 -19.78
N LYS A 115 24.91 -9.93 -19.36
CA LYS A 115 25.31 -8.51 -19.48
C LYS A 115 26.57 -8.23 -18.68
N GLU A 116 26.69 -8.79 -17.48
CA GLU A 116 27.87 -8.65 -16.64
C GLU A 116 29.10 -9.26 -17.31
N GLN A 117 29.00 -10.49 -17.84
CA GLN A 117 30.09 -11.12 -18.58
C GLN A 117 30.46 -10.35 -19.86
N ASP A 118 29.47 -9.86 -20.61
CA ASP A 118 29.71 -9.04 -21.80
C ASP A 118 30.41 -7.71 -21.43
N LEU A 119 29.99 -7.06 -20.34
CA LEU A 119 30.67 -5.88 -19.79
C LEU A 119 32.10 -6.19 -19.36
N LEU A 120 32.30 -7.30 -18.64
CA LEU A 120 33.63 -7.74 -18.19
C LEU A 120 34.54 -8.04 -19.39
N SER A 121 34.07 -8.79 -20.39
CA SER A 121 34.87 -9.08 -21.59
C SER A 121 35.21 -7.81 -22.38
N LYS A 122 34.28 -6.85 -22.48
CA LYS A 122 34.55 -5.52 -23.07
C LYS A 122 35.56 -4.70 -22.28
N LEU A 123 35.64 -4.89 -20.97
CA LEU A 123 36.65 -4.26 -20.11
C LEU A 123 37.99 -4.97 -20.21
N GLU A 124 38.02 -6.30 -20.28
CA GLU A 124 39.23 -7.11 -20.47
C GLU A 124 39.91 -6.79 -21.80
N ILE A 125 39.16 -6.70 -22.90
CA ILE A 125 39.71 -6.35 -24.24
C ILE A 125 40.42 -4.98 -24.23
N LYS A 126 40.01 -4.05 -23.36
CA LYS A 126 40.65 -2.72 -23.25
C LYS A 126 41.92 -2.73 -22.42
N ASN A 127 42.16 -3.78 -21.64
CA ASN A 127 43.26 -3.91 -20.69
C ASN A 127 44.27 -5.00 -21.08
N ASP A 128 44.36 -5.36 -22.36
CA ASP A 128 45.35 -6.34 -22.81
C ASP A 128 46.79 -5.81 -22.63
N ASP A 129 47.46 -6.30 -21.58
CA ASP A 129 48.87 -6.01 -21.28
C ASP A 129 49.81 -6.35 -22.46
N LYS A 130 49.42 -7.32 -23.30
CA LYS A 130 50.15 -7.66 -24.53
C LYS A 130 50.09 -6.53 -25.56
N ALA A 131 48.95 -5.85 -25.71
CA ALA A 131 48.81 -4.71 -26.59
C ALA A 131 49.60 -3.50 -26.08
N ILE A 132 49.61 -3.28 -24.76
CA ILE A 132 50.41 -2.23 -24.09
C ILE A 132 51.91 -2.49 -24.27
N SER A 133 52.35 -3.75 -24.14
CA SER A 133 53.74 -4.17 -24.30
C SER A 133 54.24 -4.02 -25.73
N ASP A 134 53.46 -4.44 -26.73
CA ASP A 134 53.79 -4.28 -28.16
C ASP A 134 53.86 -2.79 -28.55
N ALA A 135 52.94 -1.96 -28.06
CA ALA A 135 52.97 -0.51 -28.28
C ALA A 135 54.23 0.15 -27.68
N ARG A 136 54.62 -0.21 -26.45
CA ARG A 136 55.87 0.27 -25.83
C ARG A 136 57.10 -0.20 -26.59
N ALA A 137 57.15 -1.46 -27.01
CA ALA A 137 58.27 -2.00 -27.78
C ALA A 137 58.44 -1.28 -29.13
N ARG A 138 57.35 -1.04 -29.87
CA ARG A 138 57.37 -0.26 -31.11
C ARG A 138 57.83 1.17 -30.90
N TYR A 139 57.37 1.83 -29.83
CA TYR A 139 57.79 3.18 -29.48
C TYR A 139 59.30 3.25 -29.17
N LEU A 140 59.82 2.31 -28.36
CA LEU A 140 61.24 2.24 -28.04
C LEU A 140 62.10 1.98 -29.29
N SER A 141 61.66 1.09 -30.18
CA SER A 141 62.35 0.82 -31.45
C SER A 141 62.38 2.05 -32.37
N ARG A 142 61.27 2.80 -32.49
CA ARG A 142 61.23 4.05 -33.27
C ARG A 142 62.12 5.12 -32.66
N LYS A 143 62.09 5.30 -31.33
CA LYS A 143 62.93 6.27 -30.62
C LYS A 143 64.41 5.95 -30.78
N LYS A 144 64.80 4.67 -30.69
CA LYS A 144 66.19 4.23 -30.88
C LYS A 144 66.68 4.48 -32.32
N LYS A 145 65.81 4.30 -33.32
CA LYS A 145 66.13 4.57 -34.73
C LYS A 145 66.25 6.07 -35.05
N ASN A 146 65.55 6.93 -34.33
CA ASN A 146 65.64 8.39 -34.49
C ASN A 146 66.82 9.03 -33.72
N ASN A 147 67.45 8.29 -32.81
CA ASN A 147 68.60 8.76 -32.01
C ASN A 147 69.97 8.32 -32.57
N ASN A 148 69.97 7.56 -33.67
CA ASN A 148 71.16 7.17 -34.45
C ASN A 148 71.14 7.93 -35.78
#